data_AF-A0A950H0J7-F1
#
_entry.id   AF-A0A950H0J7-F1
#
_cell.length_a   1.000
_cell.length_b   1.000
_cell.length_c   1.000
_cell.angle_alpha   90.00
_cell.angle_beta   90.00
_cell.angle_gamma   90.00
#
_symmetry.space_group_name_H-M   'P 1'
#
loop_
_entity.id
_entity.type
_entity.pdbx_description
1 polymer ?
#
loop_
_entity_poly.entity_id
_entity_poly.type
_entity_poly.pdbx_seq_one_letter_code
_entity_poly.pdbx_strand_id
1 'polypeptide(L)'
;DLVLTCSSAQSRNFAFGMALGQGRGLDEAAGGKLVEGAFSAAALMQMARSRGVDMPICAAVEALLGGAIDPREAVGALLARPQKGEE
;
A
#
# COMPACT_ATOMS: atom_id res chain seq x y z
N ASP A 1 -6.39 0.49 -16.50
CA ASP A 1 -5.12 0.02 -15.92
C ASP A 1 -5.24 -0.34 -14.43
N LEU A 2 -5.75 0.57 -13.59
CA LEU A 2 -5.95 0.35 -12.15
C LEU A 2 -6.60 -1.00 -11.81
N VAL A 3 -7.81 -1.26 -12.34
CA VAL A 3 -8.54 -2.51 -12.06
C VAL A 3 -7.71 -3.74 -12.41
N LEU A 4 -7.07 -3.76 -13.59
CA LEU A 4 -6.26 -4.89 -14.04
C LEU A 4 -5.05 -5.12 -13.11
N THR A 5 -4.35 -4.05 -12.73
CA THR A 5 -3.18 -4.11 -11.86
C THR A 5 -3.54 -4.48 -10.41
N CYS A 6 -4.73 -4.10 -9.94
CA CYS A 6 -5.24 -4.35 -8.59
C CYS A 6 -6.03 -5.65 -8.44
N SER A 7 -6.27 -6.41 -9.51
CA SER A 7 -7.09 -7.63 -9.45
C SER A 7 -6.41 -8.89 -9.99
N SER A 8 -5.20 -8.78 -10.54
CA SER A 8 -4.52 -9.91 -11.19
C SER A 8 -3.23 -10.30 -10.47
N ALA A 9 -3.07 -11.60 -10.20
CA ALA A 9 -1.82 -12.18 -9.68
C ALA A 9 -0.64 -12.06 -10.66
N GLN A 10 -0.87 -11.70 -11.93
CA GLN A 10 0.21 -11.37 -12.87
C GLN A 10 0.84 -10.00 -12.56
N SER A 11 0.12 -9.12 -11.87
CA SER A 11 0.68 -7.86 -11.36
C SER A 11 1.66 -8.16 -10.22
N ARG A 12 2.91 -7.70 -10.37
CA ARG A 12 3.92 -7.79 -9.32
C ARG A 12 3.48 -7.10 -8.03
N ASN A 13 2.79 -5.96 -8.15
CA ASN A 13 2.28 -5.22 -7.00
C ASN A 13 1.17 -5.99 -6.27
N PHE A 14 0.25 -6.61 -7.02
CA PHE A 14 -0.82 -7.40 -6.42
C PHE A 14 -0.30 -8.67 -5.74
N ALA A 15 0.55 -9.42 -6.42
CA ALA A 15 1.15 -10.64 -5.86
C ALA A 15 1.96 -10.34 -4.58
N PHE A 16 2.71 -9.23 -4.58
CA PHE A 16 3.43 -8.75 -3.40
C PHE A 16 2.48 -8.40 -2.25
N GLY A 17 1.46 -7.56 -2.49
CA GLY A 17 0.48 -7.20 -1.46
C GLY A 17 -0.28 -8.41 -0.91
N MET A 18 -0.61 -9.39 -1.76
CA MET A 18 -1.25 -10.64 -1.35
C MET A 18 -0.34 -11.47 -0.42
N ALA A 19 0.96 -11.58 -0.74
CA ALA A 19 1.93 -12.26 0.11
C ALA A 19 2.07 -11.57 1.48
N LEU A 20 2.11 -10.23 1.51
CA LEU A 20 2.11 -9.47 2.77
C LEU A 20 0.84 -9.71 3.59
N GLY A 21 -0.33 -9.72 2.94
CA GLY A 21 -1.60 -10.02 3.61
C GLY A 21 -1.68 -11.45 4.17
N GLN A 22 -0.89 -12.38 3.62
CA GLN A 22 -0.74 -13.74 4.14
C GLN A 22 0.28 -13.85 5.30
N GLY A 23 0.90 -12.73 5.70
CA GLY A 23 1.85 -12.67 6.80
C GLY A 23 3.31 -12.94 6.42
N ARG A 24 3.63 -12.98 5.12
CA ARG A 24 5.04 -13.08 4.68
C ARG A 24 5.78 -11.77 4.94
N GLY A 25 7.06 -11.88 5.28
CA GLY A 25 7.93 -10.72 5.45
C GLY A 25 8.18 -10.00 4.12
N LEU A 26 8.61 -8.72 4.18
CA LEU A 26 8.83 -7.88 2.99
C LEU A 26 9.77 -8.53 1.96
N ASP A 27 10.91 -9.06 2.41
CA ASP A 27 11.91 -9.68 1.52
C ASP A 27 11.37 -10.95 0.85
N GLU A 28 10.67 -11.79 1.63
CA GLU A 28 10.05 -13.02 1.13
C GLU A 28 8.93 -12.70 0.14
N ALA A 29 8.09 -11.70 0.46
CA ALA A 29 6.99 -11.27 -0.39
C ALA A 29 7.49 -10.69 -1.71
N ALA A 30 8.60 -9.95 -1.70
CA ALA A 30 9.20 -9.39 -2.91
C ALA A 30 9.81 -10.46 -3.81
N GLY A 31 10.23 -11.60 -3.23
CA GLY A 31 10.77 -12.74 -3.98
C GLY A 31 11.98 -12.37 -4.85
N GLY A 32 12.79 -11.41 -4.40
CA GLY A 32 13.94 -10.88 -5.13
C GLY A 32 13.59 -10.01 -6.36
N LYS A 33 12.32 -9.64 -6.55
CA LYS A 33 11.88 -8.80 -7.68
C LYS A 33 11.62 -7.37 -7.21
N LEU A 34 11.91 -6.42 -8.10
CA LEU A 34 11.50 -5.04 -7.90
C LEU A 34 9.97 -4.92 -7.92
N VAL A 35 9.43 -4.35 -6.85
CA VAL A 35 8.01 -3.99 -6.72
C VAL A 35 7.91 -2.46 -6.85
N GLU A 36 7.54 -2.00 -8.04
CA GLU A 36 7.51 -0.56 -8.38
C GLU A 36 6.62 0.24 -7.43
N GLY A 37 5.48 -0.33 -7.02
CA GLY A 37 4.56 0.30 -6.09
C GLY A 37 5.17 0.59 -4.73
N ALA A 38 6.13 -0.22 -4.27
CA ALA A 38 6.77 -0.02 -2.98
C ALA A 38 7.66 1.24 -2.95
N PHE A 39 8.45 1.44 -4.01
CA PHE A 39 9.28 2.64 -4.15
C PHE A 39 8.43 3.87 -4.47
N SER A 40 7.41 3.70 -5.32
CA SER A 40 6.53 4.78 -5.75
C SER A 40 5.70 5.34 -4.60
N ALA A 41 5.31 4.51 -3.63
CA ALA A 41 4.52 4.93 -2.47
C ALA A 41 5.23 6.02 -1.65
N ALA A 42 6.52 5.84 -1.33
CA ALA A 42 7.28 6.82 -0.55
C ALA A 42 7.44 8.16 -1.29
N ALA A 43 7.78 8.12 -2.59
CA ALA A 43 7.91 9.32 -3.41
C ALA A 43 6.57 10.05 -3.57
N LEU A 44 5.49 9.31 -3.84
CA LEU A 44 4.14 9.85 -3.95
C LEU A 44 3.71 10.53 -2.65
N MET A 45 3.95 9.89 -1.49
CA MET A 45 3.60 10.46 -0.20
C MET A 45 4.38 11.73 0.13
N GLN A 46 5.65 11.83 -0.27
CA GLN A 46 6.40 13.08 -0.16
C GLN A 46 5.75 14.21 -0.97
N MET A 47 5.33 13.94 -2.21
CA MET A 47 4.64 14.94 -3.03
C MET A 47 3.24 15.28 -2.49
N ALA A 48 2.50 14.30 -1.99
CA ALA A 48 1.17 14.50 -1.44
C ALA A 48 1.23 15.41 -0.21
N ARG A 49 2.19 15.16 0.70
CA ARG A 49 2.46 16.01 1.87
C ARG A 49 2.79 17.45 1.49
N SER A 50 3.66 17.67 0.49
CA SER A 50 4.04 19.03 0.07
C SER A 50 2.90 19.81 -0.59
N ARG A 51 1.86 19.11 -1.07
CA ARG A 51 0.68 19.70 -1.71
C ARG A 51 -0.57 19.68 -0.83
N GLY A 52 -0.47 19.17 0.41
CA GLY A 52 -1.62 19.03 1.31
C GLY A 52 -2.71 18.07 0.78
N VAL A 53 -2.35 17.07 -0.04
CA VAL A 53 -3.28 16.09 -0.58
C VAL A 53 -3.42 14.91 0.38
N ASP A 54 -4.64 14.63 0.83
CA ASP A 54 -4.93 13.46 1.67
C ASP A 54 -4.94 12.17 0.83
N MET A 55 -4.03 11.24 1.15
CA MET A 55 -3.81 9.97 0.42
C MET A 55 -3.78 8.79 1.39
N PRO A 56 -4.91 8.44 2.04
CA PRO A 56 -4.94 7.51 3.18
C PRO A 56 -4.47 6.09 2.83
N ILE A 57 -4.83 5.59 1.65
CA ILE A 57 -4.41 4.25 1.20
C ILE A 57 -2.89 4.23 0.97
N CYS A 58 -2.34 5.26 0.32
CA CYS A 58 -0.90 5.35 0.08
C CYS A 58 -0.11 5.55 1.37
N ALA A 59 -0.65 6.29 2.35
CA ALA A 59 -0.04 6.46 3.66
C ALA A 59 0.02 5.13 4.43
N ALA A 60 -1.04 4.33 4.39
CA ALA A 60 -1.05 3.00 4.99
C ALA A 60 -0.02 2.07 4.33
N VAL A 61 0.09 2.11 2.99
CA VAL A 61 1.12 1.35 2.25
C VAL A 61 2.53 1.83 2.63
N GLU A 62 2.80 3.14 2.69
CA GLU A 62 4.09 3.68 3.13
C GLU A 62 4.48 3.18 4.53
N ALA A 63 3.54 3.23 5.49
CA ALA A 63 3.77 2.78 6.86
C ALA A 63 4.04 1.27 6.95
N LEU A 64 3.31 0.45 6.19
CA LEU A 64 3.49 -0.99 6.14
C LEU A 64 4.87 -1.36 5.56
N LEU A 65 5.27 -0.70 4.48
CA LEU A 65 6.57 -0.93 3.85
C LEU A 65 7.74 -0.39 4.68
N GLY A 66 7.50 0.66 5.46
CA GLY A 66 8.44 1.17 6.45
C GLY A 66 8.54 0.33 7.72
N GLY A 67 7.72 -0.73 7.86
CA GLY A 67 7.67 -1.60 9.03
C GLY A 67 7.08 -0.94 10.29
N ALA A 68 6.34 0.16 10.13
CA ALA A 68 5.74 0.89 11.24
C ALA A 68 4.44 0.25 11.75
N ILE A 69 3.72 -0.47 10.87
CA ILE A 69 2.46 -1.14 11.16
C ILE A 69 2.37 -2.47 10.40
N ASP A 70 1.56 -3.40 10.89
CA ASP A 70 1.22 -4.64 10.19
C ASP A 70 -0.03 -4.48 9.27
N PRO A 71 -0.31 -5.45 8.38
CA PRO A 71 -1.47 -5.38 7.47
C PRO A 71 -2.82 -5.26 8.18
N ARG A 72 -2.99 -5.87 9.36
CA ARG A 72 -4.24 -5.82 10.13
C ARG A 72 -4.43 -4.45 10.77
N GLU A 73 -3.38 -3.88 11.33
CA GLU A 73 -3.36 -2.52 11.85
C GLU A 73 -3.69 -1.49 10.76
N ALA A 74 -3.10 -1.65 9.56
CA ALA A 74 -3.38 -0.79 8.41
C ALA A 74 -4.86 -0.81 8.03
N VAL A 75 -5.46 -2.00 7.90
CA VAL A 75 -6.89 -2.15 7.59
C VAL A 75 -7.75 -1.55 8.72
N GLY A 76 -7.43 -1.83 9.98
CA GLY A 76 -8.14 -1.29 11.13
C GLY A 76 -8.14 0.23 11.15
N ALA A 77 -6.98 0.86 10.93
CA ALA A 77 -6.84 2.30 10.87
C ALA A 77 -7.63 2.91 9.70
N LEU A 78 -7.59 2.29 8.51
CA LEU A 78 -8.34 2.75 7.35
C LEU A 78 -9.86 2.70 7.58
N LEU A 79 -10.36 1.63 8.20
CA LEU A 79 -11.79 1.45 8.50
C LEU A 79 -12.26 2.37 9.65
N ALA A 80 -11.37 2.75 10.56
CA ALA A 80 -11.68 3.66 11.67
C ALA A 80 -11.71 5.14 11.28
N ARG A 81 -11.34 5.49 10.04
CA ARG A 81 -11.36 6.88 9.57
C ARG A 81 -12.80 7.43 9.57
N PRO A 82 -12.99 8.72 9.88
CA PRO A 82 -14.29 9.36 9.76
C PRO A 82 -14.78 9.23 8.31
N GLN A 83 -16.07 8.89 8.16
CA GLN A 83 -16.69 8.79 6.85
C GLN A 83 -16.67 10.16 6.18
N LYS A 84 -16.14 10.19 4.95
CA LYS A 84 -16.25 11.35 4.06
C LYS A 84 -17.34 11.01 3.05
N GLY A 85 -18.29 11.93 2.84
CA GLY A 85 -19.30 11.76 1.79
C GLY A 85 -18.62 11.69 0.42
N GLU A 86 -19.15 10.83 -0.45
CA GLU A 86 -18.84 10.87 -1.88
C GLU A 86 -19.86 11.82 -2.52
N GLU A 87 -19.43 13.06 -2.79
CA GLU A 87 -20.20 14.04 -3.57
C GLU A 87 -19.98 13.84 -5.08
#